data_AF-A0AAN5B0F0-F1
#
_entry.id   AF-A0AAN5B0F0-F1
#
_cell.length_a   1.000
_cell.length_b   1.000
_cell.length_c   1.000
_cell.angle_alpha   90.00
_cell.angle_beta   90.00
_cell.angle_gamma   90.00
#
_symmetry.space_group_name_H-M   'P 1'
#
loop_
_entity.id
_entity.type
_entity.pdbx_description
1 polymer ?
#
loop_
_entity_poly.entity_id
_entity_poly.type
_entity_poly.pdbx_seq_one_letter_code
_entity_poly.pdbx_strand_id
1 'polypeptide(L)'
;MEKQDELLIASYYALTWWAETLNQRHFESPAFDAMPFRDTFVKSRLQSGEGPIALLMPSLYVALVLPRETIFDQYASDFEAIDRQLGRFARNVQTTYKKEQEGNIAFTRHIRNAVSHARTEWMGDGARFHDENSKTSEAFSAEIGIQGLNWLMSALQQIVLKRVRDIQIRQASDNNA
;
A
#
# COMPACT_ATOMS: atom_id res chain seq x y z
N MET A 1 4.96 3.17 24.51
CA MET A 1 4.59 3.02 23.08
C MET A 1 3.20 2.42 23.04
N GLU A 2 2.30 2.96 22.23
CA GLU A 2 0.91 2.46 22.14
C GLU A 2 0.85 1.21 21.26
N LYS A 3 -0.09 0.28 21.52
CA LYS A 3 -0.24 -0.96 20.72
C LYS A 3 -0.47 -0.70 19.22
N GLN A 4 -1.12 0.42 18.88
CA GLN A 4 -1.32 0.83 17.50
C GLN A 4 -0.02 1.25 16.82
N ASP A 5 0.90 1.88 17.57
CA ASP A 5 2.24 2.24 17.08
C ASP A 5 3.08 0.98 16.82
N GLU A 6 3.00 -0.04 17.68
CA GLU A 6 3.68 -1.32 17.49
C GLU A 6 3.24 -2.02 16.20
N LEU A 7 1.93 -2.06 15.94
CA LEU A 7 1.38 -2.68 14.74
C LEU A 7 1.83 -1.93 13.48
N LEU A 8 1.80 -0.59 13.51
CA LEU A 8 2.27 0.24 12.41
C LEU A 8 3.75 0.02 12.11
N ILE A 9 4.58 -0.05 13.15
CA ILE A 9 6.02 -0.31 13.04
C ILE A 9 6.28 -1.72 12.48
N ALA A 10 5.57 -2.74 12.97
CA ALA A 10 5.73 -4.11 12.48
C ALA A 10 5.38 -4.22 10.99
N SER A 11 4.29 -3.57 10.57
CA SER A 11 3.91 -3.45 9.17
C SER A 11 4.95 -2.71 8.34
N TYR A 12 5.53 -1.64 8.90
CA TYR A 12 6.61 -0.92 8.24
C TYR A 12 7.87 -1.78 8.07
N TYR A 13 8.21 -2.61 9.06
CA TYR A 13 9.32 -3.57 8.95
C TYR A 13 9.09 -4.57 7.83
N ALA A 14 7.87 -5.13 7.71
CA ALA A 14 7.54 -6.05 6.64
C ALA A 14 7.69 -5.40 5.25
N LEU A 15 7.16 -4.19 5.07
CA LEU A 15 7.28 -3.44 3.81
C LEU A 15 8.74 -3.06 3.49
N THR A 16 9.50 -2.60 4.49
CA THR A 16 10.90 -2.22 4.31
C THR A 16 11.76 -3.43 3.96
N TRP A 17 11.60 -4.52 4.71
CA TRP A 17 12.29 -5.77 4.42
C TRP A 17 11.99 -6.26 3.01
N TRP A 18 10.72 -6.19 2.61
CA TRP A 18 10.30 -6.57 1.27
C TRP A 18 10.98 -5.73 0.19
N ALA A 19 10.95 -4.41 0.32
CA ALA A 19 11.59 -3.49 -0.62
C ALA A 19 13.11 -3.74 -0.72
N GLU A 20 13.79 -3.90 0.42
CA GLU A 20 15.24 -4.15 0.44
C GLU A 20 15.60 -5.53 -0.15
N THR A 21 14.77 -6.55 0.08
CA THR A 21 14.93 -7.88 -0.53
C THR A 21 14.89 -7.79 -2.06
N LEU A 22 13.97 -6.99 -2.61
CA LEU A 22 13.89 -6.73 -4.04
C LEU A 22 15.08 -5.92 -4.56
N ASN A 23 15.47 -4.84 -3.88
CA ASN A 23 16.59 -3.98 -4.26
C ASN A 23 17.91 -4.76 -4.33
N GLN A 24 18.09 -5.76 -3.47
CA GLN A 24 19.27 -6.62 -3.45
C GLN A 24 19.21 -7.78 -4.46
N ARG A 25 18.16 -7.88 -5.28
CA ARG A 25 17.90 -9.02 -6.18
C ARG A 25 18.02 -10.35 -5.45
N HIS A 26 17.54 -10.41 -4.22
CA HIS A 26 17.75 -11.55 -3.33
C HIS A 26 17.25 -12.87 -3.95
N PHE A 27 16.13 -12.84 -4.68
CA PHE A 27 15.55 -14.02 -5.35
C PHE A 27 16.42 -14.60 -6.47
N GLU A 28 17.40 -13.83 -6.94
CA GLU A 28 18.37 -14.23 -7.96
C GLU A 28 19.73 -14.62 -7.35
N SER A 29 19.83 -14.62 -6.02
CA SER A 29 21.10 -14.85 -5.32
C SER A 29 21.39 -16.35 -5.11
N PRO A 30 22.68 -16.76 -5.10
CA PRO A 30 23.06 -18.12 -4.74
C PRO A 30 22.57 -18.54 -3.35
N ALA A 31 22.44 -17.58 -2.43
CA ALA A 31 21.92 -17.82 -1.10
C ALA A 31 20.46 -18.28 -1.14
N PHE A 32 19.62 -17.64 -1.97
CA PHE A 32 18.23 -18.02 -2.17
C PHE A 32 18.10 -19.37 -2.89
N ASP A 33 18.96 -19.64 -3.87
CA ASP A 33 19.02 -20.94 -4.56
C ASP A 33 19.32 -22.10 -3.60
N ALA A 34 20.19 -21.88 -2.62
CA ALA A 34 20.52 -22.87 -1.60
C ALA A 34 19.44 -23.06 -0.52
N MET A 35 18.42 -22.19 -0.44
CA MET A 35 17.40 -22.30 0.59
C MET A 35 16.53 -23.55 0.42
N PRO A 36 16.31 -24.34 1.49
CA PRO A 36 15.54 -25.58 1.46
C PRO A 36 14.03 -25.31 1.52
N PHE A 37 13.46 -24.73 0.46
CA PHE A 37 12.01 -24.57 0.35
C PHE A 37 11.35 -25.94 0.20
N ARG A 38 10.40 -26.24 1.10
CA ARG A 38 9.53 -27.41 0.96
C ARG A 38 8.58 -27.28 -0.23
N ASP A 39 8.13 -26.06 -0.50
CA ASP A 39 7.28 -25.73 -1.63
C ASP A 39 8.13 -25.16 -2.78
N THR A 40 8.46 -26.02 -3.73
CA THR A 40 9.26 -25.65 -4.92
C THR A 40 8.45 -24.81 -5.91
N PHE A 41 7.12 -24.87 -5.88
CA PHE A 41 6.27 -24.03 -6.71
C PHE A 41 6.37 -22.57 -6.25
N VAL A 42 6.22 -22.30 -4.95
CA VAL A 42 6.39 -20.95 -4.40
C VAL A 42 7.82 -20.43 -4.67
N LYS A 43 8.85 -21.26 -4.46
CA LYS A 43 10.23 -20.88 -4.76
C LYS A 43 10.39 -20.44 -6.21
N SER A 44 9.91 -21.23 -7.17
CA SER A 44 10.04 -20.89 -8.60
C SER A 44 9.25 -19.63 -8.99
N ARG A 45 8.10 -19.36 -8.37
CA ARG A 45 7.33 -18.12 -8.58
C ARG A 45 7.97 -16.88 -7.96
N LEU A 46 8.71 -17.02 -6.86
CA LEU A 46 9.49 -15.91 -6.30
C LEU A 46 10.69 -15.55 -7.18
N GLN A 47 11.25 -16.54 -7.88
CA GLN A 47 12.33 -16.33 -8.86
C GLN A 47 11.82 -15.83 -10.21
N SER A 48 10.59 -16.19 -10.59
CA SER A 48 9.93 -15.56 -11.74
C SER A 48 9.62 -14.10 -11.40
N GLY A 49 9.70 -13.20 -12.38
CA GLY A 49 9.34 -11.78 -12.21
C GLY A 49 7.89 -11.53 -11.78
N GLU A 50 7.10 -12.59 -11.56
CA GLU A 50 5.73 -12.54 -11.04
C GLU A 50 5.69 -12.44 -9.50
N GLY A 51 6.72 -12.90 -8.79
CA GLY A 51 6.83 -12.80 -7.34
C GLY A 51 6.66 -11.36 -6.82
N PRO A 52 7.36 -10.36 -7.40
CA PRO A 52 7.17 -8.96 -7.08
C PRO A 52 5.75 -8.43 -7.22
N ILE A 53 5.02 -8.86 -8.27
CA ILE A 53 3.62 -8.46 -8.50
C ILE A 53 2.70 -9.17 -7.51
N ALA A 54 2.92 -10.46 -7.26
CA ALA A 54 2.13 -11.25 -6.31
C ALA A 54 2.18 -10.66 -4.89
N LEU A 55 3.28 -10.01 -4.54
CA LEU A 55 3.49 -9.40 -3.23
C LEU A 55 3.11 -7.92 -3.15
N LEU A 56 2.74 -7.31 -4.28
CA LEU A 56 2.22 -5.95 -4.32
C LEU A 56 0.83 -5.83 -3.68
N MET A 57 -0.04 -6.85 -3.83
CA MET A 57 -1.34 -6.89 -3.15
C MET A 57 -1.21 -6.87 -1.61
N PRO A 58 -0.47 -7.81 -0.97
CA PRO A 58 -0.20 -7.75 0.46
C PRO A 58 0.47 -6.43 0.89
N SER A 59 1.39 -5.90 0.08
CA SER A 59 2.07 -4.65 0.39
C SER A 59 1.10 -3.46 0.41
N LEU A 60 0.22 -3.36 -0.61
CA LEU A 60 -0.84 -2.36 -0.66
C LEU A 60 -1.82 -2.51 0.51
N TYR A 61 -2.18 -3.74 0.87
CA TYR A 61 -3.06 -4.00 2.02
C TYR A 61 -2.45 -3.42 3.29
N VAL A 62 -1.19 -3.77 3.57
CA VAL A 62 -0.48 -3.28 4.76
C VAL A 62 -0.31 -1.76 4.72
N ALA A 63 0.01 -1.20 3.56
CA ALA A 63 0.27 0.23 3.41
C ALA A 63 -1.00 1.11 3.40
N LEU A 64 -2.18 0.55 3.13
CA LEU A 64 -3.44 1.32 3.05
C LEU A 64 -4.40 1.03 4.20
N VAL A 65 -4.59 -0.24 4.55
CA VAL A 65 -5.57 -0.65 5.55
C VAL A 65 -5.09 -0.24 6.93
N LEU A 66 -3.84 -0.55 7.27
CA LEU A 66 -3.37 -0.28 8.62
C LEU A 66 -3.25 1.22 8.92
N PRO A 67 -2.65 2.06 8.04
CA PRO A 67 -2.62 3.49 8.29
C PRO A 67 -4.01 4.11 8.38
N ARG A 68 -5.01 3.56 7.67
CA ARG A 68 -6.38 4.02 7.79
C ARG A 68 -6.90 3.91 9.23
N GLU A 69 -6.69 2.75 9.85
CA GLU A 69 -7.27 2.41 11.15
C GLU A 69 -6.49 3.00 12.33
N THR A 70 -5.27 3.49 12.10
CA THR A 70 -4.36 3.91 13.16
C THR A 70 -4.02 5.40 13.12
N ILE A 71 -3.73 5.96 11.94
CA ILE A 71 -3.13 7.30 11.83
C ILE A 71 -3.82 8.23 10.83
N PHE A 72 -4.91 7.79 10.18
CA PHE A 72 -5.58 8.56 9.13
C PHE A 72 -5.96 9.97 9.57
N ASP A 73 -6.63 10.11 10.71
CA ASP A 73 -7.12 11.42 11.17
C ASP A 73 -5.96 12.38 11.50
N GLN A 74 -4.80 11.86 11.90
CA GLN A 74 -3.61 12.65 12.24
C GLN A 74 -2.88 13.16 10.99
N TYR A 75 -2.95 12.42 9.88
CA TYR A 75 -2.30 12.76 8.62
C TYR A 75 -3.31 12.96 7.48
N ALA A 76 -4.54 13.39 7.79
CA ALA A 76 -5.63 13.51 6.81
C ALA A 76 -5.23 14.38 5.61
N SER A 77 -4.53 15.49 5.85
CA SER A 77 -4.03 16.38 4.78
C SER A 77 -3.01 15.70 3.87
N ASP A 78 -2.21 14.77 4.39
CA ASP A 78 -1.27 13.98 3.58
C ASP A 78 -2.02 12.97 2.72
N PHE A 79 -3.04 12.28 3.27
CA PHE A 79 -3.89 11.38 2.49
C PHE A 79 -4.65 12.12 1.38
N GLU A 80 -5.19 13.29 1.66
CA GLU A 80 -5.82 14.13 0.63
C GLU A 80 -4.83 14.58 -0.45
N ALA A 81 -3.58 14.87 -0.07
CA ALA A 81 -2.53 15.18 -1.04
C ALA A 81 -2.19 13.96 -1.91
N ILE A 82 -2.21 12.76 -1.33
CA ILE A 82 -2.07 11.51 -2.08
C ILE A 82 -3.21 11.35 -3.09
N ASP A 83 -4.45 11.54 -2.67
CA ASP A 83 -5.62 11.43 -3.54
C ASP A 83 -5.54 12.38 -4.75
N ARG A 84 -5.17 13.64 -4.51
CA ARG A 84 -5.00 14.63 -5.59
C ARG A 84 -3.92 14.25 -6.59
N GLN A 85 -2.80 13.69 -6.13
CA GLN A 85 -1.71 13.27 -7.02
C GLN A 85 -2.04 11.96 -7.74
N LEU A 86 -2.68 11.01 -7.06
CA LEU A 86 -3.19 9.77 -7.68
C LEU A 86 -4.13 10.05 -8.84
N GLY A 87 -4.97 11.09 -8.71
CA GLY A 87 -5.83 11.53 -9.82
C GLY A 87 -5.07 11.86 -11.11
N ARG A 88 -3.78 12.19 -11.06
CA ARG A 88 -2.93 12.43 -12.23
C ARG A 88 -2.37 11.14 -12.85
N PHE A 89 -2.28 10.07 -12.07
CA PHE A 89 -1.86 8.75 -12.53
C PHE A 89 -3.04 7.87 -12.94
N ALA A 90 -4.25 8.22 -12.50
CA ALA A 90 -5.44 7.43 -12.73
C ALA A 90 -5.99 7.60 -14.15
N ARG A 91 -6.35 6.47 -14.75
CA ARG A 91 -6.99 6.35 -16.07
C ARG A 91 -8.34 5.66 -15.92
N ASN A 92 -9.22 5.85 -16.91
CA ASN A 92 -10.52 5.18 -16.98
C ASN A 92 -11.33 5.28 -15.67
N VAL A 93 -11.29 6.47 -15.05
CA VAL A 93 -11.91 6.71 -13.74
C VAL A 93 -13.43 6.82 -13.91
N GLN A 94 -14.16 6.02 -13.15
CA GLN A 94 -15.61 6.02 -13.08
C GLN A 94 -16.02 6.00 -11.61
N THR A 95 -16.95 6.86 -11.22
CA THR A 95 -17.52 6.87 -9.87
C THR A 95 -19.00 7.21 -9.91
N THR A 96 -19.80 6.48 -9.15
CA THR A 96 -21.21 6.84 -8.88
C THR A 96 -21.38 7.42 -7.48
N TYR A 97 -20.30 7.60 -6.73
CA TYR A 97 -20.32 8.23 -5.40
C TYR A 97 -20.67 9.70 -5.51
N LYS A 98 -21.82 10.10 -4.96
CA LYS A 98 -22.40 11.45 -5.18
C LYS A 98 -21.46 12.58 -4.74
N LYS A 99 -20.73 12.38 -3.63
CA LYS A 99 -19.81 13.37 -3.07
C LYS A 99 -18.54 13.61 -3.90
N GLU A 100 -18.28 12.74 -4.87
CA GLU A 100 -17.04 12.75 -5.64
C GLU A 100 -17.26 13.14 -7.10
N GLN A 101 -18.53 13.30 -7.52
CA GLN A 101 -18.89 13.78 -8.85
C GLN A 101 -18.36 15.20 -9.13
N GLU A 102 -18.04 15.96 -8.08
CA GLU A 102 -17.45 17.31 -8.15
C GLU A 102 -15.91 17.30 -8.34
N GLY A 103 -15.29 16.11 -8.50
CA GLY A 103 -13.89 15.97 -8.91
C GLY A 103 -12.89 15.66 -7.79
N ASN A 104 -13.33 15.64 -6.53
CA ASN A 104 -12.51 15.23 -5.39
C ASN A 104 -12.74 13.74 -5.07
N ILE A 105 -12.03 12.87 -5.78
CA ILE A 105 -12.14 11.41 -5.62
C ILE A 105 -11.21 10.95 -4.49
N ALA A 106 -11.74 10.21 -3.52
CA ALA A 106 -10.95 9.62 -2.44
C ALA A 106 -10.26 8.31 -2.91
N PHE A 107 -9.27 8.43 -3.80
CA PHE A 107 -8.58 7.28 -4.39
C PHE A 107 -8.02 6.30 -3.36
N THR A 108 -7.35 6.78 -2.32
CA THR A 108 -6.78 5.97 -1.23
C THR A 108 -7.83 5.10 -0.56
N ARG A 109 -9.03 5.65 -0.29
CA ARG A 109 -10.17 4.91 0.25
C ARG A 109 -10.64 3.81 -0.71
N HIS A 110 -10.81 4.14 -1.99
CA HIS A 110 -11.30 3.20 -2.99
C HIS A 110 -10.30 2.07 -3.27
N ILE A 111 -9.03 2.41 -3.45
CA ILE A 111 -7.95 1.44 -3.67
C ILE A 111 -7.85 0.52 -2.45
N ARG A 112 -7.88 1.07 -1.23
CA ARG A 112 -7.90 0.28 0.01
C ARG A 112 -9.07 -0.70 0.03
N ASN A 113 -10.28 -0.25 -0.30
CA ASN A 113 -11.46 -1.11 -0.31
C ASN A 113 -11.34 -2.21 -1.36
N ALA A 114 -10.91 -1.86 -2.58
CA ALA A 114 -10.67 -2.81 -3.65
C ALA A 114 -9.67 -3.89 -3.21
N VAL A 115 -8.55 -3.47 -2.61
CA VAL A 115 -7.51 -4.38 -2.09
C VAL A 115 -8.05 -5.27 -0.97
N SER A 116 -8.78 -4.70 -0.02
CA SER A 116 -9.34 -5.43 1.14
C SER A 116 -10.40 -6.47 0.75
N HIS A 117 -11.08 -6.25 -0.38
CA HIS A 117 -12.10 -7.16 -0.90
C HIS A 117 -11.60 -8.01 -2.07
N ALA A 118 -10.30 -8.01 -2.37
CA ALA A 118 -9.69 -8.72 -3.51
C ALA A 118 -10.34 -8.38 -4.87
N ARG A 119 -10.75 -7.12 -5.05
CA ARG A 119 -11.37 -6.57 -6.25
C ARG A 119 -10.36 -5.79 -7.09
N THR A 120 -9.19 -6.38 -7.28
CA THR A 120 -8.08 -5.80 -8.05
C THR A 120 -7.77 -6.73 -9.23
N GLU A 121 -7.78 -6.17 -10.43
CA GLU A 121 -7.42 -6.86 -11.67
C GLU A 121 -6.03 -6.40 -12.10
N TRP A 122 -5.05 -7.31 -12.10
CA TRP A 122 -3.69 -7.01 -12.55
C TRP A 122 -3.61 -6.98 -14.06
N MET A 123 -3.07 -5.88 -14.59
CA MET A 123 -2.85 -5.65 -16.01
C MET A 123 -1.34 -5.57 -16.26
N GLY A 124 -0.86 -5.86 -17.47
CA GLY A 124 0.58 -6.00 -17.74
C GLY A 124 1.47 -4.87 -17.20
N ASP A 125 0.99 -3.62 -17.22
CA ASP A 125 1.69 -2.43 -16.74
C ASP A 125 1.02 -1.75 -15.53
N GLY A 126 0.15 -2.43 -14.77
CA GLY A 126 -0.57 -1.80 -13.67
C GLY A 126 -1.70 -2.64 -13.07
N ALA A 127 -2.72 -1.97 -12.54
CA ALA A 127 -3.90 -2.62 -11.99
C ALA A 127 -5.16 -1.77 -12.15
N ARG A 128 -6.30 -2.44 -12.29
CA ARG A 128 -7.63 -1.86 -12.17
C ARG A 128 -8.19 -2.16 -10.78
N PHE A 129 -8.71 -1.14 -10.12
CA PHE A 129 -9.29 -1.22 -8.77
C PHE A 129 -10.79 -1.01 -8.83
N HIS A 130 -11.54 -1.93 -8.25
CA HIS A 130 -13.00 -1.84 -8.15
C HIS A 130 -13.45 -1.75 -6.70
N ASP A 131 -14.16 -0.69 -6.37
CA ASP A 131 -14.82 -0.52 -5.08
C ASP A 131 -16.34 -0.44 -5.27
N GLU A 132 -17.08 -1.03 -4.33
CA GLU A 132 -18.54 -1.05 -4.35
C GLU A 132 -19.04 -0.98 -2.92
N ASN A 133 -19.92 -0.02 -2.65
CA ASN A 133 -20.66 0.11 -1.42
C ASN A 133 -22.06 -0.48 -1.60
N SER A 134 -22.24 -1.72 -1.15
CA SER A 134 -23.51 -2.45 -1.27
C SER A 134 -24.69 -1.77 -0.55
N LYS A 135 -24.43 -0.91 0.45
CA LYS A 135 -25.50 -0.20 1.19
C LYS A 135 -26.10 0.95 0.40
N THR A 136 -25.30 1.61 -0.44
CA THR A 136 -25.72 2.78 -1.23
C THR A 136 -25.79 2.50 -2.73
N SER A 137 -25.39 1.29 -3.15
CA SER A 137 -25.22 0.90 -4.56
C SER A 137 -24.29 1.85 -5.33
N GLU A 138 -23.34 2.46 -4.62
CA GLU A 138 -22.31 3.30 -5.21
C GLU A 138 -21.08 2.45 -5.59
N ALA A 139 -20.45 2.76 -6.71
CA ALA A 139 -19.34 2.02 -7.26
C ALA A 139 -18.26 2.97 -7.78
N PHE A 140 -17.03 2.48 -7.77
CA PHE A 140 -15.86 3.17 -8.27
C PHE A 140 -14.97 2.19 -9.05
N SER A 141 -14.38 2.67 -10.13
CA SER A 141 -13.37 1.97 -10.91
C SER A 141 -12.29 2.94 -11.36
N ALA A 142 -11.03 2.54 -11.25
CA ALA A 142 -9.91 3.28 -11.85
C ALA A 142 -8.75 2.35 -12.19
N GLU A 143 -8.00 2.72 -13.21
CA GLU A 143 -6.76 2.05 -13.61
C GLU A 143 -5.56 2.89 -13.18
N ILE A 144 -4.63 2.27 -12.47
CA ILE A 144 -3.36 2.88 -12.07
C ILE A 144 -2.22 2.08 -12.71
N GLY A 145 -1.40 2.75 -13.52
CA GLY A 145 -0.18 2.15 -14.06
C GLY A 145 0.90 1.94 -12.99
N ILE A 146 1.93 1.17 -13.32
CA ILE A 146 3.00 0.78 -12.39
C ILE A 146 3.73 1.99 -11.81
N GLN A 147 3.89 3.06 -12.60
CA GLN A 147 4.46 4.32 -12.11
C GLN A 147 3.61 4.94 -10.98
N GLY A 148 2.29 4.94 -11.14
CA GLY A 148 1.36 5.44 -10.14
C GLY A 148 1.33 4.56 -8.88
N LEU A 149 1.43 3.24 -9.05
CA LEU A 149 1.52 2.29 -7.92
C LEU A 149 2.82 2.46 -7.14
N ASN A 150 3.95 2.58 -7.82
CA ASN A 150 5.25 2.83 -7.18
C ASN A 150 5.26 4.16 -6.43
N TRP A 151 4.69 5.20 -7.05
CA TRP A 151 4.54 6.50 -6.42
C TRP A 151 3.64 6.42 -5.18
N LEU A 152 2.50 5.74 -5.27
CA LEU A 152 1.58 5.53 -4.14
C LEU A 152 2.27 4.84 -2.97
N MET A 153 2.98 3.73 -3.23
CA MET A 153 3.71 3.00 -2.19
C MET A 153 4.75 3.90 -1.52
N SER A 154 5.49 4.68 -2.30
CA SER A 154 6.47 5.63 -1.78
C SER A 154 5.81 6.72 -0.92
N ALA A 155 4.67 7.25 -1.35
CA ALA A 155 3.94 8.29 -0.63
C ALA A 155 3.36 7.77 0.71
N LEU A 156 2.79 6.56 0.72
CA LEU A 156 2.30 5.91 1.94
C LEU A 156 3.45 5.62 2.91
N GLN A 157 4.59 5.16 2.41
CA GLN A 157 5.79 4.97 3.22
C GLN A 157 6.23 6.27 3.90
N GLN A 158 6.15 7.43 3.22
CA GLN A 158 6.51 8.70 3.84
C GLN A 158 5.61 9.06 5.03
N ILE A 159 4.31 8.76 4.96
CA ILE A 159 3.39 8.97 6.09
C ILE A 159 3.81 8.11 7.28
N VAL A 160 4.11 6.84 7.05
CA VAL A 160 4.58 5.92 8.09
C VAL A 160 5.89 6.42 8.72
N LEU A 161 6.84 6.88 7.89
CA LEU A 161 8.10 7.45 8.37
C LEU A 161 7.90 8.71 9.23
N LYS A 162 6.94 9.58 8.88
CA LYS A 162 6.59 10.73 9.73
C LYS A 162 6.12 10.24 11.11
N ARG A 163 5.23 9.25 11.16
CA ARG A 163 4.76 8.69 12.44
C ARG A 163 5.89 8.06 13.26
N VAL A 164 6.79 7.31 12.62
CA VAL A 164 7.95 6.73 13.31
C VAL A 164 8.82 7.82 13.94
N ARG A 165 9.06 8.93 13.23
CA ARG A 165 9.80 10.08 13.79
C ARG A 165 9.07 10.71 14.97
N ASP A 166 7.75 10.87 14.88
CA ASP A 166 6.95 11.43 15.98
C ASP A 166 7.01 10.53 17.23
N ILE A 167 7.06 9.21 17.05
CA ILE A 167 7.28 8.26 18.16
C ILE A 167 8.68 8.43 18.77
N GLN A 168 9.72 8.54 17.94
CA GLN A 168 11.10 8.73 18.40
C GLN A 168 11.27 10.03 19.20
N ILE A 169 10.68 11.14 18.74
CA ILE A 169 10.72 12.42 19.44
C ILE A 169 10.04 12.35 20.81
N ARG A 170 8.87 11.70 20.90
CA ARG A 170 8.16 11.49 22.17
C ARG A 170 9.02 10.68 23.15
N GLN A 171 9.59 9.57 22.71
CA GLN A 171 10.46 8.73 23.55
C GLN A 171 11.72 9.47 24.03
N ALA A 172 12.34 10.28 23.17
CA ALA A 172 13.50 11.09 23.54
C ALA A 172 13.14 12.17 24.57
N SER A 173 11.92 12.69 24.53
CA SER A 173 11.42 13.68 25.50
C SER A 173 11.15 13.02 26.86
N ASP A 174 10.53 11.84 26.86
CA ASP A 174 10.21 11.08 28.09
C ASP A 174 11.46 10.59 28.82
N ASN A 175 12.55 10.28 28.10
CA ASN A 175 13.82 9.84 28.69
C ASN A 175 14.67 10.99 29.28
N ASN A 176 14.32 12.24 28.98
CA ASN A 176 15.01 13.44 29.47
C ASN A 176 14.20 14.18 30.55
N ALA A 177 13.03 13.66 30.94
CA ALA A 177 12.15 14.16 32.00
C ALA A 177 12.30 13.32 33.28
#